data_AF-A0A1C5T807-F1
#
_entry.id   AF-A0A1C5T807-F1
#
_cell.length_a   1.000
_cell.length_b   1.000
_cell.length_c   1.000
_cell.angle_alpha   90.00
_cell.angle_beta   90.00
_cell.angle_gamma   90.00
#
_symmetry.space_group_name_H-M   'P 1'
#
loop_
_entity.id
_entity.type
_entity.pdbx_description
1 polymer ?
#
loop_
_entity_poly.entity_id
_entity_poly.type
_entity_poly.pdbx_seq_one_letter_code
_entity_poly.pdbx_strand_id
1 'polypeptide(L)'
;MSEIKSITDQEILSYWNSIKSVRGVAIKLGISWQRVIKSLSSLGIIVNNTHAKITQYHKEGKSANEIADLMNMNVNVVKAYLPRNRPQYKVNQSKNALAVQRSKERHKKR
;
A
#
# COMPACT_ATOMS: atom_id res chain seq x y z
N MET A 1 16.25 -3.82 -19.14
CA MET A 1 15.72 -3.45 -17.81
C MET A 1 14.28 -3.07 -18.00
N SER A 2 13.34 -3.87 -17.52
CA SER A 2 11.91 -3.55 -17.58
C SER A 2 11.66 -2.28 -16.77
N GLU A 3 11.14 -1.23 -17.42
CA GLU A 3 10.67 -0.02 -16.75
C GLU A 3 9.73 -0.43 -15.61
N ILE A 4 10.12 -0.13 -14.37
CA ILE A 4 9.23 -0.27 -13.23
C ILE A 4 8.21 0.86 -13.37
N LYS A 5 7.12 0.61 -14.10
CA LYS A 5 6.00 1.54 -14.19
C LYS A 5 5.51 1.81 -12.76
N SER A 6 5.67 3.03 -12.28
CA SER A 6 5.25 3.42 -10.93
C SER A 6 3.74 3.55 -10.90
N ILE A 7 3.04 2.44 -10.67
CA ILE A 7 1.58 2.42 -10.53
C ILE A 7 1.19 3.34 -9.37
N THR A 8 0.38 4.35 -9.68
CA THR A 8 -0.07 5.37 -8.74
C THR A 8 -1.35 4.94 -8.01
N ASP A 9 -1.64 5.58 -6.88
CA ASP A 9 -2.88 5.31 -6.13
C ASP A 9 -4.13 5.65 -6.96
N GLN A 10 -4.05 6.66 -7.86
CA GLN A 10 -5.14 7.02 -8.77
C GLN A 10 -5.37 5.98 -9.88
N GLU A 11 -4.30 5.37 -10.40
CA GLU A 11 -4.43 4.25 -11.35
C GLU A 11 -5.12 3.07 -10.68
N ILE A 12 -4.75 2.75 -9.43
CA ILE A 12 -5.42 1.70 -8.63
C ILE A 12 -6.91 2.01 -8.43
N LEU A 13 -7.25 3.26 -8.11
CA LEU A 13 -8.64 3.70 -7.93
C LEU A 13 -9.45 3.54 -9.22
N SER A 14 -8.89 3.91 -10.37
CA SER A 14 -9.55 3.77 -11.68
C SER A 14 -9.93 2.31 -11.97
N TYR A 15 -9.00 1.37 -11.77
CA TYR A 15 -9.28 -0.06 -11.94
C TYR A 15 -10.24 -0.61 -10.87
N TRP A 16 -10.17 -0.11 -9.64
CA TRP A 16 -11.13 -0.49 -8.60
C TRP A 16 -12.56 -0.10 -8.97
N ASN A 17 -12.75 1.09 -9.57
CA ASN A 17 -14.07 1.58 -9.94
C ASN A 17 -14.76 0.72 -11.01
N SER A 18 -14.01 0.04 -11.88
CA SER A 18 -14.57 -0.89 -12.86
C SER A 18 -14.67 -2.34 -12.34
N ILE A 19 -13.63 -2.84 -11.66
CA ILE A 19 -13.53 -4.27 -11.30
C ILE A 19 -14.23 -4.59 -9.96
N LYS A 20 -14.23 -3.66 -8.99
CA LYS A 20 -14.77 -3.83 -7.63
C LYS A 20 -14.30 -5.10 -6.89
N SER A 21 -13.11 -5.59 -7.23
CA SER A 21 -12.47 -6.73 -6.57
C SER A 21 -10.98 -6.47 -6.37
N VAL A 22 -10.50 -6.59 -5.12
CA VAL A 22 -9.09 -6.34 -4.77
C VAL A 22 -8.18 -7.30 -5.53
N ARG A 23 -8.55 -8.59 -5.60
CA ARG A 23 -7.78 -9.60 -6.32
C ARG A 23 -7.79 -9.34 -7.83
N GLY A 24 -8.93 -8.94 -8.40
CA GLY A 24 -9.02 -8.61 -9.82
C GLY A 24 -8.12 -7.43 -10.20
N VAL A 25 -8.13 -6.37 -9.39
CA VAL A 25 -7.26 -5.20 -9.57
C VAL A 25 -5.78 -5.60 -9.44
N ALA A 26 -5.44 -6.41 -8.43
CA ALA A 26 -4.07 -6.89 -8.20
C ALA A 26 -3.53 -7.67 -9.40
N ILE A 27 -4.33 -8.61 -9.96
CA ILE A 27 -3.98 -9.38 -11.15
C ILE A 27 -3.81 -8.47 -12.36
N LYS A 28 -4.76 -7.55 -12.59
CA LYS A 28 -4.74 -6.65 -13.75
C LYS A 28 -3.52 -5.73 -13.76
N LEU A 29 -3.10 -5.26 -12.58
CA LEU A 29 -1.97 -4.35 -12.41
C LEU A 29 -0.64 -5.05 -12.12
N GLY A 30 -0.63 -6.37 -11.92
CA GLY A 30 0.58 -7.13 -11.58
C GLY A 30 1.19 -6.71 -10.22
N ILE A 31 0.36 -6.37 -9.24
CA ILE A 31 0.80 -5.93 -7.90
C ILE A 31 0.19 -6.79 -6.79
N SER A 32 0.76 -6.72 -5.58
CA SER A 32 0.20 -7.45 -4.44
C SER A 32 -1.16 -6.88 -4.00
N TRP A 33 -2.04 -7.75 -3.52
CA TRP A 33 -3.35 -7.34 -3.00
C TRP A 33 -3.21 -6.38 -1.80
N GLN A 34 -2.18 -6.55 -0.96
CA GLN A 34 -1.91 -5.64 0.15
C GLN A 34 -1.61 -4.23 -0.36
N ARG A 35 -0.90 -4.08 -1.50
CA ARG A 35 -0.64 -2.77 -2.10
C ARG A 35 -1.93 -2.11 -2.56
N VAL A 36 -2.82 -2.87 -3.21
CA VAL A 36 -4.15 -2.39 -3.64
C VAL A 36 -4.95 -1.88 -2.43
N ILE A 37 -5.09 -2.70 -1.39
CA ILE A 37 -5.86 -2.32 -0.18
C ILE A 37 -5.24 -1.11 0.50
N LYS A 38 -3.91 -1.07 0.65
CA LYS A 38 -3.22 0.04 1.28
C LYS A 38 -3.45 1.36 0.55
N SER A 39 -3.44 1.33 -0.79
CA SER A 39 -3.75 2.47 -1.63
C SER A 39 -5.21 2.92 -1.47
N LEU A 40 -6.16 1.98 -1.55
CA LEU A 40 -7.58 2.27 -1.37
C LEU A 40 -7.90 2.82 0.04
N SER A 41 -7.32 2.23 1.09
CA SER A 41 -7.43 2.71 2.47
C SER A 41 -6.87 4.13 2.64
N SER A 42 -5.72 4.42 2.02
CA SER A 42 -5.13 5.78 2.06
C SER A 42 -5.99 6.82 1.32
N LEU A 43 -6.82 6.38 0.37
CA LEU A 43 -7.83 7.20 -0.32
C LEU A 43 -9.18 7.23 0.42
N GLY A 44 -9.29 6.60 1.60
CA GLY A 44 -10.51 6.55 2.40
C GLY A 44 -11.54 5.52 1.96
N ILE A 45 -11.18 4.59 1.06
CA ILE A 45 -12.12 3.61 0.50
C ILE A 45 -12.11 2.33 1.32
N ILE A 46 -13.26 2.02 1.91
CA ILE A 46 -13.50 0.76 2.62
C ILE A 46 -13.87 -0.32 1.60
N VAL A 47 -13.14 -1.45 1.63
CA VAL A 47 -13.26 -2.51 0.61
C VAL A 47 -14.18 -3.65 1.01
N ASN A 48 -14.35 -3.87 2.32
CA ASN A 48 -15.22 -4.91 2.90
C ASN A 48 -15.46 -4.66 4.40
N ASN A 49 -16.27 -5.51 5.03
CA ASN A 49 -16.61 -5.42 6.46
C ASN A 49 -15.39 -5.57 7.38
N THR A 50 -14.42 -6.41 7.02
CA THR A 50 -13.18 -6.55 7.80
C THR A 50 -12.38 -5.25 7.82
N HIS A 51 -12.25 -4.60 6.65
CA HIS A 51 -11.63 -3.28 6.55
C HIS A 51 -12.38 -2.28 7.44
N ALA A 52 -13.72 -2.25 7.37
CA ALA A 52 -14.53 -1.34 8.20
C ALA A 52 -14.24 -1.52 9.70
N LYS A 53 -14.19 -2.77 10.19
CA LYS A 53 -13.87 -3.07 11.60
C LYS A 53 -12.46 -2.64 11.99
N ILE A 54 -11.46 -2.94 11.15
CA ILE A 54 -10.06 -2.53 11.39
C ILE A 54 -9.95 -1.00 11.45
N THR A 55 -10.58 -0.30 10.51
CA THR A 55 -10.59 1.17 10.48
C THR A 55 -11.28 1.75 11.72
N GLN A 56 -12.38 1.14 12.17
CA GLN A 56 -13.09 1.56 13.37
C GLN A 56 -12.20 1.42 14.61
N TYR A 57 -11.59 0.27 14.84
CA TYR A 57 -10.66 0.08 15.97
C TYR A 57 -9.47 1.04 15.93
N HIS A 58 -8.95 1.33 14.74
CA HIS A 58 -7.88 2.31 14.58
C HIS A 58 -8.34 3.73 14.91
N LYS A 59 -9.57 4.12 14.54
CA LYS A 59 -10.17 5.41 14.93
C LYS A 59 -10.36 5.52 16.44
N GLU A 60 -10.61 4.40 17.12
CA GLU A 60 -10.65 4.32 18.58
C GLU A 60 -9.26 4.36 19.24
N GLY A 61 -8.19 4.55 18.47
CA GLY A 61 -6.82 4.71 18.97
C GLY A 61 -6.06 3.41 19.18
N LYS A 62 -6.62 2.25 18.80
CA LYS A 62 -5.94 0.96 18.95
C LYS A 62 -4.80 0.83 17.93
N SER A 63 -3.67 0.31 18.39
CA SER A 63 -2.51 0.01 17.56
C SER A 63 -2.76 -1.19 16.64
N ALA A 64 -1.96 -1.33 15.58
CA ALA A 64 -2.09 -2.46 14.67
C ALA A 64 -1.88 -3.84 15.34
N ASN A 65 -1.11 -3.90 16.43
CA ASN A 65 -0.92 -5.13 17.20
C ASN A 65 -2.17 -5.46 18.01
N GLU A 66 -2.72 -4.49 18.75
CA GLU A 66 -3.96 -4.69 19.52
C GLU A 66 -5.13 -5.07 18.62
N ILE A 67 -5.24 -4.45 17.43
CA ILE A 67 -6.26 -4.82 16.44
C ILE A 67 -6.06 -6.25 15.95
N ALA A 68 -4.82 -6.66 15.72
CA ALA A 68 -4.49 -8.02 15.27
C ALA A 68 -4.89 -9.05 16.33
N ASP A 69 -4.63 -8.76 17.60
CA ASP A 69 -5.00 -9.61 18.73
C ASP A 69 -6.53 -9.69 18.88
N LEU A 70 -7.22 -8.56 18.85
CA LEU A 70 -8.69 -8.49 18.96
C LEU A 70 -9.42 -9.22 17.83
N MET A 71 -8.86 -9.17 16.61
CA MET A 71 -9.46 -9.81 15.45
C MET A 71 -8.87 -11.19 15.13
N ASN A 72 -7.96 -11.69 15.97
CA ASN A 72 -7.22 -12.95 15.78
C ASN A 72 -6.66 -13.10 14.35
N MET A 73 -5.89 -12.10 13.91
CA MET A 73 -5.32 -12.08 12.56
C MET A 73 -3.86 -11.64 12.54
N ASN A 74 -3.17 -11.86 11.42
CA ASN A 74 -1.78 -11.44 11.29
C ASN A 74 -1.67 -9.90 11.25
N VAL A 75 -0.78 -9.32 12.06
CA VAL A 75 -0.49 -7.87 12.11
C VAL A 75 -0.19 -7.28 10.73
N ASN A 76 0.49 -8.01 9.84
CA ASN A 76 0.81 -7.52 8.50
C ASN A 76 -0.44 -7.35 7.63
N VAL A 77 -1.47 -8.16 7.85
CA VAL A 77 -2.78 -8.00 7.19
C VAL A 77 -3.46 -6.74 7.71
N VAL A 78 -3.51 -6.53 9.03
CA VAL A 78 -4.04 -5.30 9.63
C VAL A 78 -3.35 -4.07 9.06
N LYS A 79 -2.01 -4.07 9.04
CA LYS A 79 -1.21 -2.97 8.49
C LYS A 79 -1.51 -2.68 7.02
N ALA A 80 -1.95 -3.66 6.22
CA ALA A 80 -2.36 -3.43 4.84
C ALA A 80 -3.68 -2.66 4.75
N TYR A 81 -4.61 -2.89 5.68
CA TYR A 81 -5.90 -2.21 5.76
C TYR A 81 -5.84 -0.80 6.36
N LEU A 82 -4.80 -0.46 7.11
CA LEU A 82 -4.64 0.89 7.64
C LEU A 82 -4.13 1.86 6.56
N PRO A 83 -4.43 3.16 6.62
CA PRO A 83 -3.87 4.15 5.70
C PRO A 83 -2.33 4.23 5.82
N ARG A 84 -1.66 4.76 4.79
CA ARG A 84 -0.21 5.00 4.84
C ARG A 84 0.10 6.23 5.69
N ASN A 85 1.04 6.06 6.63
CA ASN A 85 1.66 7.20 7.33
C ASN A 85 2.90 7.71 6.59
N ARG A 86 3.55 6.86 5.77
CA ARG A 86 4.74 7.20 4.99
C ARG A 86 4.43 7.16 3.50
N PRO A 87 5.02 8.05 2.69
CA PRO A 87 4.88 7.99 1.24
C PRO A 87 5.41 6.66 0.71
N GLN A 88 4.92 6.24 -0.44
CA GLN A 88 5.36 5.01 -1.05
C GLN A 88 6.85 5.07 -1.42
N TYR A 89 7.61 4.06 -1.02
CA TYR A 89 9.04 3.98 -1.29
C TYR A 89 9.33 4.02 -2.80
N LYS A 90 10.34 4.80 -3.21
CA LYS A 90 10.74 5.03 -4.61
C LYS A 90 9.66 5.65 -5.51
N VAL A 91 8.57 6.16 -4.94
CA VAL A 91 7.59 6.98 -5.67
C VAL A 91 7.88 8.43 -5.31
N ASN A 92 7.90 9.31 -6.33
CA ASN A 92 8.18 10.75 -6.17
C ASN A 92 9.52 11.06 -5.48
N GLN A 93 10.60 10.38 -5.90
CA GLN A 93 11.93 10.61 -5.33
C GLN A 93 12.44 12.02 -5.61
N SER A 94 13.01 12.67 -4.59
CA SER A 94 13.68 13.97 -4.77
C SER A 94 14.96 13.83 -5.59
N LYS A 95 15.43 14.94 -6.19
CA LYS A 95 16.71 14.97 -6.93
C LYS A 95 17.87 14.45 -6.08
N ASN A 96 17.90 14.78 -4.78
CA ASN A 96 18.90 14.29 -3.85
C ASN A 96 18.80 12.77 -3.64
N ALA A 97 17.59 12.24 -3.45
CA ALA A 97 17.38 10.79 -3.29
C ALA A 97 17.86 10.01 -4.53
N LEU A 98 17.61 10.54 -5.73
CA LEU A 98 18.12 9.98 -6.99
C LEU A 98 19.66 10.05 -7.07
N ALA A 99 20.26 11.17 -6.66
CA ALA A 99 21.72 11.34 -6.65
C ALA A 99 22.41 10.34 -5.72
N VAL A 100 21.89 10.18 -4.50
CA VAL A 100 22.38 9.18 -3.52
C VAL A 100 22.27 7.76 -4.07
N GLN A 101 21.13 7.42 -4.71
CA GLN A 101 20.95 6.11 -5.34
C GLN A 101 22.00 5.85 -6.42
N ARG A 102 22.19 6.80 -7.35
CA ARG A 102 23.23 6.70 -8.39
C ARG A 102 24.63 6.53 -7.80
N SER A 103 24.93 7.21 -6.70
CA SER A 103 26.23 7.08 -6.02
C SER A 103 26.44 5.68 -5.48
N LYS A 104 25.45 5.13 -4.76
CA LYS A 104 25.51 3.75 -4.22
C LYS A 104 25.67 2.71 -5.35
N GLU A 105 24.97 2.89 -6.46
CA GLU A 105 25.07 2.00 -7.63
C GLU A 105 26.47 2.03 -8.26
N ARG A 106 27.14 3.19 -8.29
CA ARG A 106 28.54 3.30 -8.74
C ARG A 106 29.51 2.58 -7.81
N HIS A 107 29.36 2.75 -6.50
CA HIS A 107 30.24 2.09 -5.52
C HIS A 107 30.08 0.57 -5.49
N LYS A 108 28.89 0.04 -5.80
CA LYS A 108 28.64 -1.41 -5.85
C LYS A 108 29.25 -2.10 -7.08
N LYS A 109 29.61 -1.34 -8.12
CA LYS A 109 30.23 -1.85 -9.36
C LYS A 109 31.77 -1.77 -9.34
N ARG A 110 32.35 -1.12 -8.34
CA ARG A 110 33.80 -1.09 -8.07
C ARG A 110 34.15 -2.23 -7.13
#